data_AF-T0Q231-F1
#
_entry.id   AF-T0Q231-F1
#
_cell.length_a   1.000
_cell.length_b   1.000
_cell.length_c   1.000
_cell.angle_alpha   90.00
_cell.angle_beta   90.00
_cell.angle_gamma   90.00
#
_symmetry.space_group_name_H-M   'P 1'
#
loop_
_entity.id
_entity.type
_entity.pdbx_description
1 polymer ?
#
loop_
_entity_poly.entity_id
_entity_poly.type
_entity_poly.pdbx_seq_one_letter_code
_entity_poly.pdbx_strand_id
1 'polypeptide(L)'
;MSEDEGEDAYHLRSFARDVAVPHCCLYKPAVERNPTATLGSIAVPSWPLPTETLAALTTTYAGLIPAKDVVFRGFYDITRHEVMAESFLLGQLDPEQNEYDEQLEFGKTLAHFAIDTTGDASTLTLTSMQAPPHTFATVVYFFPSNCVGGAITISHGHRTTTYEALDRRFLSFYSTCDVTVAPITSGHRSFAVYYATYDLDDDDSDDYGPTPKYAPPPLPTIPELQEASRNYARYDAIAVTIRLETRSLTPTRL
;
A
#
# COMPACT_ATOMS: atom_id res chain seq x y z
N MET A 1 -36.36 -27.41 8.11
CA MET A 1 -35.32 -27.18 7.09
C MET A 1 -35.29 -25.69 6.90
N SER A 2 -34.29 -25.05 7.50
CA SER A 2 -34.09 -23.61 7.54
C SER A 2 -33.66 -23.11 6.16
N GLU A 3 -34.47 -22.23 5.59
CA GLU A 3 -34.21 -21.51 4.34
C GLU A 3 -33.31 -20.31 4.63
N ASP A 4 -32.08 -20.56 5.07
CA ASP A 4 -31.11 -19.53 5.48
C ASP A 4 -29.76 -19.71 4.75
N GLU A 5 -29.83 -20.07 3.46
CA GLU A 5 -28.65 -20.23 2.58
C GLU A 5 -28.63 -19.16 1.47
N GLY A 6 -28.96 -17.90 1.80
CA GLY A 6 -29.13 -16.85 0.79
C GLY A 6 -28.64 -15.44 1.14
N GLU A 7 -27.91 -15.24 2.23
CA GLU A 7 -27.45 -13.90 2.64
C GLU A 7 -26.22 -13.38 1.86
N ASP A 8 -25.50 -14.24 1.13
CA ASP A 8 -24.32 -13.84 0.32
C ASP A 8 -24.65 -13.48 -1.14
N ALA A 9 -25.84 -12.96 -1.41
CA ALA A 9 -26.14 -12.43 -2.74
C ALA A 9 -25.39 -11.11 -2.95
N TYR A 10 -24.17 -11.17 -3.48
CA TYR A 10 -23.35 -10.05 -3.99
C TYR A 10 -24.21 -8.84 -4.42
N HIS A 11 -24.37 -7.88 -3.51
CA HIS A 11 -25.26 -6.75 -3.71
C HIS A 11 -24.56 -5.65 -4.53
N LEU A 12 -25.34 -4.81 -5.25
CA LEU A 12 -24.80 -3.63 -5.95
C LEU A 12 -23.97 -2.71 -5.03
N ARG A 13 -24.26 -2.72 -3.73
CA ARG A 13 -23.49 -2.02 -2.70
C ARG A 13 -22.08 -2.59 -2.55
N SER A 14 -21.94 -3.92 -2.51
CA SER A 14 -20.65 -4.61 -2.46
C SER A 14 -19.81 -4.29 -3.69
N PHE A 15 -20.42 -4.31 -4.89
CA PHE A 15 -19.71 -3.89 -6.11
C PHE A 15 -19.26 -2.43 -6.07
N ALA A 16 -20.11 -1.51 -5.63
CA ALA A 16 -19.73 -0.10 -5.54
C ALA A 16 -18.57 0.12 -4.56
N ARG A 17 -18.58 -0.60 -3.44
CA ARG A 17 -17.53 -0.61 -2.42
C ARG A 17 -16.21 -1.17 -2.97
N ASP A 18 -16.25 -2.37 -3.56
CA ASP A 18 -15.09 -3.08 -4.10
C ASP A 18 -14.43 -2.33 -5.27
N VAL A 19 -15.23 -1.67 -6.11
CA VAL A 19 -14.73 -0.81 -7.18
C VAL A 19 -14.01 0.41 -6.61
N ALA A 20 -14.49 0.96 -5.50
CA ALA A 20 -13.91 2.13 -4.85
C ALA A 20 -12.60 1.83 -4.09
N VAL A 21 -12.32 0.56 -3.79
CA VAL A 21 -11.05 0.17 -3.14
C VAL A 21 -9.87 0.52 -4.06
N PRO A 22 -8.96 1.41 -3.63
CA PRO A 22 -7.75 1.73 -4.36
C PRO A 22 -6.76 0.57 -4.30
N HIS A 23 -5.88 0.49 -5.30
CA HIS A 23 -4.75 -0.45 -5.28
C HIS A 23 -3.52 0.09 -4.53
N CYS A 24 -3.51 1.39 -4.26
CA CYS A 24 -2.47 2.06 -3.50
C CYS A 24 -3.01 3.33 -2.84
N CYS A 25 -2.39 3.76 -1.74
CA CYS A 25 -2.78 4.96 -1.02
C CYS A 25 -1.56 5.76 -0.56
N LEU A 26 -1.72 7.08 -0.55
CA LEU A 26 -0.70 8.02 -0.13
C LEU A 26 -1.16 8.74 1.15
N TYR A 27 -0.36 8.64 2.20
CA TYR A 27 -0.62 9.29 3.48
C TYR A 27 0.48 10.29 3.84
N LYS A 28 0.09 11.48 4.29
CA LYS A 28 1.00 12.48 4.84
C LYS A 28 0.75 12.58 6.35
N PRO A 29 1.74 12.26 7.20
CA PRO A 29 1.62 12.44 8.64
C PRO A 29 1.25 13.88 9.01
N ALA A 30 0.33 14.03 9.96
CA ALA A 30 -0.13 15.34 10.42
C ALA A 30 0.98 16.15 11.13
N VAL A 31 1.92 15.44 11.77
CA VAL A 31 3.06 16.04 12.48
C VAL A 31 4.31 15.88 11.63
N GLU A 32 5.02 16.97 11.37
CA GLU A 32 6.30 16.95 10.67
C GLU A 32 7.35 16.19 11.49
N ARG A 33 8.01 15.23 10.84
CA ARG A 33 8.98 14.36 11.50
C ARG A 33 10.36 14.61 10.94
N ASN A 34 11.32 14.68 11.86
CA ASN A 34 12.74 14.71 11.54
C ASN A 34 13.40 13.48 12.17
N PRO A 35 13.09 12.27 11.66
CA PRO A 35 13.69 11.06 12.19
C PRO A 35 15.20 11.12 11.99
N THR A 36 15.95 10.52 12.93
CA THR A 36 17.37 10.24 12.73
C THR A 36 17.54 8.74 12.56
N ALA A 37 18.66 8.34 11.98
CA ALA A 37 18.93 6.92 11.77
C ALA A 37 20.37 6.57 12.10
N THR A 38 20.61 5.29 12.30
CA THR A 38 21.92 4.66 12.20
C THR A 38 21.81 3.59 11.12
N LEU A 39 22.64 3.68 10.09
CA LEU A 39 22.67 2.79 8.93
C LEU A 39 24.05 2.10 8.92
N GLY A 40 24.08 0.84 9.35
CA GLY A 40 25.30 0.14 9.72
C GLY A 40 25.99 0.83 10.90
N SER A 41 27.20 1.33 10.67
CA SER A 41 27.96 2.14 11.64
C SER A 41 27.83 3.65 11.41
N ILE A 42 27.05 4.08 10.42
CA ILE A 42 26.97 5.48 9.98
C ILE A 42 25.76 6.16 10.63
N ALA A 43 26.00 7.22 11.39
CA ALA A 43 24.95 8.05 11.95
C ALA A 43 24.38 9.01 10.89
N VAL A 44 23.05 9.11 10.83
CA VAL A 44 22.31 10.01 9.96
C VAL A 44 21.52 11.00 10.83
N PRO A 45 22.09 12.19 11.10
CA PRO A 45 21.46 13.18 11.99
C PRO A 45 20.39 14.02 11.29
N SER A 46 20.35 14.03 9.95
CA SER A 46 19.43 14.86 9.17
C SER A 46 19.22 14.32 7.77
N TRP A 47 18.15 14.80 7.13
CA TRP A 47 17.76 14.50 5.76
C TRP A 47 17.61 15.80 4.95
N PRO A 48 17.85 15.81 3.64
CA PRO A 48 18.38 14.70 2.83
C PRO A 48 19.80 14.30 3.25
N LEU A 49 20.23 13.10 2.87
CA LEU A 49 21.57 12.61 3.23
C LEU A 49 22.65 13.58 2.73
N PRO A 50 23.61 13.99 3.57
CA PRO A 50 24.80 14.71 3.12
C PRO A 50 25.58 13.88 2.09
N THR A 51 26.26 14.53 1.16
CA THR A 51 27.04 13.88 0.09
C THR A 51 28.05 12.86 0.62
N GLU A 52 28.73 13.17 1.73
CA GLU A 52 29.70 12.27 2.35
C GLU A 52 29.03 11.00 2.90
N THR A 53 27.89 11.16 3.57
CA THR A 53 27.08 10.05 4.09
C THR A 53 26.54 9.18 2.95
N LEU A 54 26.04 9.81 1.88
CA LEU A 54 25.56 9.13 0.68
C LEU A 54 26.67 8.29 0.04
N ALA A 55 27.87 8.86 -0.14
CA ALA A 55 29.01 8.18 -0.74
C ALA A 55 29.47 6.98 0.09
N ALA A 56 29.53 7.15 1.42
CA ALA A 56 29.88 6.08 2.35
C ALA A 56 28.87 4.93 2.28
N LEU A 57 27.56 5.24 2.36
CA LEU A 57 26.51 4.22 2.33
C LEU A 57 26.44 3.49 0.98
N THR A 58 26.55 4.22 -0.14
CA THR A 58 26.53 3.61 -1.48
C THR A 58 27.73 2.70 -1.70
N THR A 59 28.89 3.05 -1.13
CA THR A 59 30.10 2.20 -1.21
C THR A 59 29.96 0.92 -0.41
N THR A 60 29.34 0.97 0.77
CA THR A 60 29.18 -0.20 1.65
C THR A 60 28.03 -1.12 1.23
N TYR A 61 26.92 -0.55 0.78
CA TYR A 61 25.64 -1.25 0.62
C TYR A 61 25.08 -1.25 -0.80
N ALA A 62 25.74 -0.59 -1.76
CA ALA A 62 25.23 -0.44 -3.13
C ALA A 62 23.79 0.11 -3.21
N GLY A 63 23.40 0.96 -2.24
CA GLY A 63 22.08 1.59 -2.18
C GLY A 63 21.00 0.80 -1.45
N LEU A 64 21.21 -0.48 -1.10
CA LEU A 64 20.25 -1.30 -0.35
C LEU A 64 20.83 -1.76 1.00
N ILE A 65 20.28 -1.23 2.08
CA ILE A 65 20.72 -1.48 3.45
C ILE A 65 19.73 -2.47 4.11
N PRO A 66 20.18 -3.68 4.51
CA PRO A 66 19.32 -4.68 5.14
C PRO A 66 18.72 -4.18 6.46
N ALA A 67 17.49 -4.58 6.79
CA ALA A 67 16.80 -4.15 8.01
C ALA A 67 17.61 -4.30 9.31
N LYS A 68 18.40 -5.37 9.43
CA LYS A 68 19.26 -5.62 10.61
C LYS A 68 20.30 -4.53 10.87
N ASP A 69 20.67 -3.77 9.82
CA ASP A 69 21.65 -2.69 9.88
C ASP A 69 20.96 -1.32 9.98
N VAL A 70 19.64 -1.27 10.18
CA VAL A 70 18.86 -0.03 10.22
C VAL A 70 18.28 0.18 11.61
N VAL A 71 18.60 1.33 12.21
CA VAL A 71 18.00 1.75 13.48
C VAL A 71 17.45 3.16 13.34
N PHE A 72 16.14 3.32 13.39
CA PHE A 72 15.49 4.63 13.41
C PHE A 72 15.33 5.16 14.84
N ARG A 73 15.44 6.48 15.00
CA ARG A 73 15.16 7.22 16.24
C ARG A 73 14.21 8.36 15.95
N GLY A 74 13.25 8.60 16.85
CA GLY A 74 12.24 9.64 16.66
C GLY A 74 11.20 9.29 15.57
N PHE A 75 11.06 8.00 15.24
CA PHE A 75 10.18 7.50 14.19
C PHE A 75 9.12 6.57 14.81
N TYR A 76 8.02 7.15 15.29
CA TYR A 76 7.03 6.45 16.13
C TYR A 76 5.69 6.14 15.43
N ASP A 77 5.55 6.35 14.11
CA ASP A 77 4.25 6.16 13.38
C ASP A 77 4.06 4.76 12.83
N ILE A 78 5.06 3.91 12.98
CA ILE A 78 4.92 2.53 12.59
C ILE A 78 4.72 1.81 13.90
N THR A 79 3.49 1.89 14.41
CA THR A 79 3.11 0.99 15.48
C THR A 79 3.22 -0.44 14.94
N ARG A 80 3.69 -1.36 15.79
CA ARG A 80 4.08 -2.71 15.34
C ARG A 80 2.88 -3.52 14.88
N HIS A 81 1.72 -3.26 15.48
CA HIS A 81 0.44 -3.87 15.18
C HIS A 81 -0.60 -2.76 15.10
N GLU A 82 -1.44 -2.80 14.07
CA GLU A 82 -2.55 -1.87 13.86
C GLU A 82 -3.76 -2.64 13.40
N VAL A 83 -4.93 -2.12 13.77
CA VAL A 83 -6.18 -2.58 13.22
C VAL A 83 -6.38 -1.96 11.84
N MET A 84 -6.71 -2.78 10.84
CA MET A 84 -6.77 -2.38 9.43
C MET A 84 -7.71 -1.18 9.23
N ALA A 85 -8.94 -1.27 9.72
CA ALA A 85 -9.97 -0.24 9.55
C ALA A 85 -9.58 1.12 10.16
N GLU A 86 -8.75 1.13 11.20
CA GLU A 86 -8.29 2.36 11.88
C GLU A 86 -6.97 2.90 11.32
N SER A 87 -6.27 2.14 10.48
CA SER A 87 -4.96 2.54 9.99
C SER A 87 -5.05 3.61 8.90
N PHE A 88 -4.46 4.77 9.15
CA PHE A 88 -4.27 5.80 8.12
C PHE A 88 -3.36 5.34 6.95
N LEU A 89 -2.57 4.28 7.16
CA LEU A 89 -1.61 3.78 6.17
C LEU A 89 -2.19 2.72 5.26
N LEU A 90 -3.03 1.84 5.80
CA LEU A 90 -3.52 0.66 5.09
C LEU A 90 -5.04 0.55 5.09
N GLY A 91 -5.77 1.27 5.95
CA GLY A 91 -7.22 1.15 6.03
C GLY A 91 -7.91 1.43 4.71
N GLN A 92 -7.38 2.34 3.87
CA GLN A 92 -7.92 2.56 2.52
C GLN A 92 -7.82 1.34 1.59
N LEU A 93 -6.97 0.37 1.88
CA LEU A 93 -6.88 -0.90 1.17
C LEU A 93 -7.86 -1.95 1.75
N ASP A 94 -8.72 -1.57 2.67
CA ASP A 94 -9.77 -2.42 3.21
C ASP A 94 -11.11 -2.11 2.53
N PRO A 95 -11.71 -3.06 1.76
CA PRO A 95 -13.08 -2.90 1.27
C PRO A 95 -14.11 -2.77 2.37
N GLU A 96 -13.90 -3.39 3.53
CA GLU A 96 -14.93 -3.64 4.55
C GLU A 96 -14.94 -2.56 5.64
N GLN A 97 -14.36 -1.38 5.36
CA GLN A 97 -14.46 -0.22 6.25
C GLN A 97 -15.92 -0.01 6.67
N ASN A 98 -16.18 -0.13 7.97
CA ASN A 98 -17.45 0.13 8.67
C ASN A 98 -18.48 -1.02 8.75
N GLU A 99 -18.15 -2.25 8.41
CA GLU A 99 -18.99 -3.39 8.80
C GLU A 99 -18.65 -3.83 10.23
N TYR A 100 -19.65 -4.29 10.99
CA TYR A 100 -19.58 -4.59 12.42
C TYR A 100 -18.73 -5.83 12.74
N ASP A 101 -17.91 -6.26 11.79
CA ASP A 101 -17.14 -7.48 11.86
C ASP A 101 -15.83 -7.25 12.60
N GLU A 102 -15.30 -8.35 13.13
CA GLU A 102 -13.99 -8.41 13.76
C GLU A 102 -12.97 -7.80 12.79
N GLN A 103 -12.09 -6.94 13.29
CA GLN A 103 -11.24 -6.15 12.42
C GLN A 103 -9.89 -6.86 12.26
N LEU A 104 -9.46 -7.07 11.01
CA LEU A 104 -8.16 -7.66 10.73
C LEU A 104 -7.05 -6.81 11.35
N GLU A 105 -6.23 -7.45 12.16
CA GLU A 105 -4.98 -6.86 12.64
C GLU A 105 -3.86 -7.13 11.65
N PHE A 106 -2.91 -6.20 11.58
CA PHE A 106 -1.72 -6.38 10.78
C PHE A 106 -0.48 -5.86 11.47
N GLY A 107 0.62 -6.57 11.24
CA GLY A 107 1.95 -6.19 11.64
C GLY A 107 2.71 -5.47 10.53
N LYS A 108 3.70 -4.65 10.91
CA LYS A 108 4.68 -4.07 9.98
C LYS A 108 6.10 -4.43 10.37
N THR A 109 6.84 -5.02 9.44
CA THR A 109 8.25 -5.40 9.63
C THR A 109 9.13 -4.71 8.59
N LEU A 110 10.20 -4.05 9.02
CA LEU A 110 11.15 -3.41 8.11
C LEU A 110 11.81 -4.49 7.22
N ALA A 111 11.72 -4.32 5.91
CA ALA A 111 12.40 -5.16 4.93
C ALA A 111 13.83 -4.67 4.70
N HIS A 112 13.94 -3.41 4.32
CA HIS A 112 15.20 -2.74 4.04
C HIS A 112 15.03 -1.23 4.03
N PHE A 113 16.15 -0.54 4.03
CA PHE A 113 16.23 0.87 3.70
C PHE A 113 16.96 1.01 2.36
N ALA A 114 16.48 1.91 1.50
CA ALA A 114 17.04 2.12 0.19
C ALA A 114 17.44 3.58 -0.04
N ILE A 115 18.48 3.74 -0.85
CA ILE A 115 18.92 5.00 -1.42
C ILE A 115 18.84 4.83 -2.93
N ASP A 116 17.93 5.57 -3.54
CA ASP A 116 17.72 5.53 -4.99
C ASP A 116 18.28 6.80 -5.62
N THR A 117 19.23 6.60 -6.52
CA THR A 117 19.93 7.66 -7.27
C THR A 117 19.63 7.59 -8.76
N THR A 118 18.94 6.55 -9.22
CA THR A 118 18.75 6.25 -10.65
C THR A 118 17.29 6.21 -11.07
N GLY A 119 16.39 5.93 -10.14
CA GLY A 119 15.00 5.60 -10.41
C GLY A 119 14.80 4.09 -10.60
N ASP A 120 15.44 3.26 -9.77
CA ASP A 120 15.31 1.79 -9.86
C ASP A 120 14.09 1.29 -9.07
N ALA A 121 13.09 0.75 -9.77
CA ALA A 121 11.90 0.18 -9.16
C ALA A 121 12.19 -1.01 -8.23
N SER A 122 13.29 -1.75 -8.45
CA SER A 122 13.67 -2.90 -7.63
C SER A 122 13.94 -2.51 -6.17
N THR A 123 14.25 -1.24 -5.92
CA THR A 123 14.50 -0.73 -4.57
C THR A 123 13.20 -0.56 -3.74
N LEU A 124 12.05 -0.46 -4.41
CA LEU A 124 10.72 -0.33 -3.78
C LEU A 124 9.97 -1.66 -3.68
N THR A 125 10.35 -2.64 -4.47
CA THR A 125 9.68 -3.94 -4.49
C THR A 125 10.26 -4.87 -3.43
N LEU A 126 9.39 -5.70 -2.86
CA LEU A 126 9.77 -6.73 -1.92
C LEU A 126 10.17 -7.98 -2.70
N THR A 127 11.34 -8.55 -2.41
CA THR A 127 11.74 -9.83 -3.01
C THR A 127 10.93 -10.95 -2.38
N SER A 128 10.12 -11.65 -3.18
CA SER A 128 9.15 -12.66 -2.70
C SER A 128 9.78 -13.81 -1.92
N MET A 129 11.05 -14.14 -2.15
CA MET A 129 11.73 -15.26 -1.48
C MET A 129 11.98 -15.03 0.02
N GLN A 130 11.82 -13.81 0.52
CA GLN A 130 12.10 -13.45 1.92
C GLN A 130 10.91 -12.81 2.63
N ALA A 131 9.75 -12.70 1.97
CA ALA A 131 8.58 -12.11 2.57
C ALA A 131 8.06 -12.99 3.72
N PRO A 132 7.75 -12.42 4.89
CA PRO A 132 7.06 -13.16 5.95
C PRO A 132 5.72 -13.73 5.44
N PRO A 133 5.23 -14.83 6.03
CA PRO A 133 3.89 -15.34 5.76
C PRO A 133 2.84 -14.24 5.88
N HIS A 134 1.76 -14.37 5.10
CA HIS A 134 0.63 -13.44 5.13
C HIS A 134 0.96 -11.98 4.76
N THR A 135 2.11 -11.72 4.14
CA THR A 135 2.40 -10.42 3.53
C THR A 135 1.37 -10.11 2.45
N PHE A 136 0.66 -8.98 2.58
CA PHE A 136 -0.37 -8.56 1.62
C PHE A 136 -0.09 -7.20 0.98
N ALA A 137 0.69 -6.35 1.64
CA ALA A 137 1.02 -5.03 1.14
C ALA A 137 2.48 -4.63 1.42
N THR A 138 2.94 -3.66 0.65
CA THR A 138 4.19 -2.94 0.86
C THR A 138 3.86 -1.56 1.41
N VAL A 139 4.56 -1.14 2.46
CA VAL A 139 4.49 0.22 2.99
C VAL A 139 5.85 0.88 2.84
N VAL A 140 5.90 2.05 2.21
CA VAL A 140 7.13 2.79 1.97
C VAL A 140 7.04 4.15 2.61
N TYR A 141 8.00 4.49 3.48
CA TYR A 141 8.15 5.85 3.99
C TYR A 141 9.29 6.57 3.29
N PHE A 142 8.99 7.71 2.69
CA PHE A 142 9.97 8.57 2.02
C PHE A 142 10.51 9.64 2.98
N PHE A 143 11.81 9.64 3.19
CA PHE A 143 12.50 10.68 3.95
C PHE A 143 12.62 11.96 3.11
N PRO A 144 12.89 13.13 3.74
CA PRO A 144 13.18 14.35 2.99
C PRO A 144 14.26 14.12 1.93
N SER A 145 14.00 14.59 0.71
CA SER A 145 14.78 14.27 -0.48
C SER A 145 15.25 15.54 -1.17
N ASN A 146 16.27 15.41 -2.02
CA ASN A 146 16.64 16.43 -3.00
C ASN A 146 16.49 15.92 -4.44
N CYS A 147 15.81 14.78 -4.63
CA CYS A 147 15.67 14.16 -5.94
C CYS A 147 14.83 14.99 -6.91
N VAL A 148 15.23 14.99 -8.18
CA VAL A 148 14.46 15.54 -9.30
C VAL A 148 14.19 14.43 -10.31
N GLY A 149 12.92 14.24 -10.67
CA GLY A 149 12.46 13.05 -11.40
C GLY A 149 12.07 11.93 -10.44
N GLY A 150 12.14 10.67 -10.88
CA GLY A 150 11.85 9.54 -9.98
C GLY A 150 10.36 9.20 -9.81
N ALA A 151 9.46 9.72 -10.64
CA ALA A 151 8.02 9.47 -10.54
C ALA A 151 7.71 7.98 -10.32
N ILE A 152 6.93 7.65 -9.29
CA ILE A 152 6.58 6.26 -8.97
C ILE A 152 5.18 5.99 -9.50
N THR A 153 5.05 4.94 -10.31
CA THR A 153 3.76 4.49 -10.82
C THR A 153 3.44 3.10 -10.29
N ILE A 154 2.31 2.99 -9.59
CA ILE A 154 1.77 1.73 -9.08
C ILE A 154 0.61 1.32 -9.98
N SER A 155 0.62 0.06 -10.44
CA SER A 155 -0.42 -0.48 -11.31
C SER A 155 -0.92 -1.84 -10.84
N HIS A 156 -2.20 -2.11 -11.04
CA HIS A 156 -2.79 -3.43 -10.86
C HIS A 156 -3.97 -3.60 -11.84
N GLY A 157 -3.78 -4.44 -12.86
CA GLY A 157 -4.76 -4.63 -13.93
C GLY A 157 -5.06 -3.33 -14.68
N HIS A 158 -6.24 -2.76 -14.46
CA HIS A 158 -6.68 -1.51 -15.10
C HIS A 158 -6.48 -0.27 -14.19
N ARG A 159 -6.07 -0.45 -12.94
CA ARG A 159 -5.84 0.63 -11.98
C ARG A 159 -4.39 1.07 -12.10
N THR A 160 -4.16 2.37 -12.31
CA THR A 160 -2.81 2.95 -12.36
C THR A 160 -2.83 4.31 -11.66
N THR A 161 -1.83 4.55 -10.81
CA THR A 161 -1.65 5.86 -10.16
C THR A 161 -0.17 6.21 -10.14
N THR A 162 0.14 7.43 -10.56
CA THR A 162 1.48 7.98 -10.58
C THR A 162 1.60 9.04 -9.49
N TYR A 163 2.68 8.96 -8.73
CA TYR A 163 3.00 9.90 -7.65
C TYR A 163 4.31 10.61 -7.95
N GLU A 164 4.22 11.93 -7.88
CA GLU A 164 5.36 12.84 -7.85
C GLU A 164 5.54 13.36 -6.42
N ALA A 165 6.76 13.75 -6.04
CA ALA A 165 7.06 14.42 -4.77
C ALA A 165 6.53 13.70 -3.51
N LEU A 166 7.22 12.62 -3.13
CA LEU A 166 6.82 11.75 -2.03
C LEU A 166 7.42 12.11 -0.67
N ASP A 167 8.23 13.16 -0.59
CA ASP A 167 8.95 13.57 0.62
C ASP A 167 8.06 13.64 1.86
N ARG A 168 8.46 12.93 2.91
CA ARG A 168 7.77 12.82 4.21
C ARG A 168 6.37 12.22 4.10
N ARG A 169 6.16 11.31 3.17
CA ARG A 169 4.89 10.60 2.98
C ARG A 169 5.08 9.10 3.06
N PHE A 170 4.00 8.43 3.42
CA PHE A 170 3.85 7.00 3.27
C PHE A 170 3.12 6.69 1.97
N LEU A 171 3.66 5.74 1.21
CA LEU A 171 2.99 5.12 0.08
C LEU A 171 2.77 3.66 0.43
N SER A 172 1.51 3.21 0.39
CA SER A 172 1.17 1.81 0.59
C SER A 172 0.49 1.25 -0.65
N PHE A 173 0.74 -0.02 -0.96
CA PHE A 173 0.13 -0.71 -2.09
C PHE A 173 0.13 -2.22 -1.88
N TYR A 174 -0.84 -2.92 -2.46
CA TYR A 174 -0.87 -4.38 -2.40
C TYR A 174 0.39 -4.98 -3.04
N SER A 175 0.87 -6.09 -2.48
CA SER A 175 2.05 -6.80 -2.98
C SER A 175 1.88 -7.37 -4.38
N THR A 176 0.64 -7.48 -4.88
CA THR A 176 0.33 -7.87 -6.26
C THR A 176 0.46 -6.73 -7.28
N CYS A 177 0.70 -5.50 -6.83
CA CYS A 177 0.85 -4.36 -7.74
C CYS A 177 2.21 -4.37 -8.44
N ASP A 178 2.21 -3.97 -9.70
CA ASP A 178 3.42 -3.64 -10.46
C ASP A 178 3.91 -2.24 -10.08
N VAL A 179 5.22 -2.11 -9.89
CA VAL A 179 5.88 -0.84 -9.57
C VAL A 179 6.82 -0.46 -10.71
N THR A 180 6.67 0.76 -11.22
CA THR A 180 7.63 1.36 -12.15
C THR A 180 8.08 2.70 -11.63
N VAL A 181 9.29 3.09 -11.99
CA VAL A 181 9.91 4.33 -11.54
C VAL A 181 10.53 5.04 -12.75
N ALA A 182 10.18 6.30 -12.94
CA ALA A 182 10.83 7.14 -13.94
C ALA A 182 12.26 7.50 -13.51
N PRO A 183 13.19 7.79 -14.43
CA PRO A 183 14.57 8.10 -14.06
C PRO A 183 14.70 9.27 -13.08
N ILE A 184 15.66 9.17 -12.15
CA ILE A 184 16.12 10.30 -11.35
C ILE A 184 17.19 11.04 -12.17
N THR A 185 17.00 12.35 -12.34
CA THR A 185 17.86 13.22 -13.16
C THR A 185 18.86 14.00 -12.32
N SER A 186 18.59 14.20 -11.03
CA SER A 186 19.49 14.85 -10.08
C SER A 186 19.12 14.48 -8.65
N GLY A 187 20.09 14.56 -7.73
CA GLY A 187 19.91 14.25 -6.32
C GLY A 187 19.70 12.76 -6.06
N HIS A 188 19.10 12.46 -4.91
CA HIS A 188 18.78 11.11 -4.47
C HIS A 188 17.57 11.15 -3.55
N ARG A 189 16.89 10.02 -3.42
CA ARG A 189 15.86 9.83 -2.40
C ARG A 189 16.23 8.69 -1.48
N SER A 190 15.72 8.78 -0.27
CA SER A 190 15.91 7.76 0.76
C SER A 190 14.56 7.33 1.30
N PHE A 191 14.37 6.03 1.48
CA PHE A 191 13.10 5.50 1.96
C PHE A 191 13.29 4.17 2.68
N ALA A 192 12.35 3.89 3.58
CA ALA A 192 12.27 2.63 4.31
C ALA A 192 11.08 1.83 3.77
N VAL A 193 11.32 0.55 3.46
CA VAL A 193 10.32 -0.36 2.91
C VAL A 193 9.96 -1.39 3.99
N TYR A 194 8.66 -1.58 4.19
CA TYR A 194 8.11 -2.48 5.20
C TYR A 194 7.21 -3.52 4.53
N TYR A 195 7.29 -4.75 5.04
CA TYR A 195 6.25 -5.76 4.88
C TYR A 195 5.05 -5.36 5.74
N ALA A 196 3.85 -5.41 5.18
CA ALA A 196 2.61 -5.44 5.95
C ALA A 196 2.03 -6.86 5.89
N THR A 197 1.82 -7.47 7.05
CA THR A 197 1.43 -8.87 7.21
C THR A 197 0.21 -8.97 8.09
N TYR A 198 -0.80 -9.76 7.70
CA TYR A 198 -1.91 -10.03 8.61
C TYR A 198 -1.41 -10.78 9.85
N ASP A 199 -1.95 -10.41 11.01
CA ASP A 199 -1.80 -11.17 12.25
C ASP A 199 -2.97 -12.14 12.33
N LEU A 200 -2.70 -13.43 12.08
CA LEU A 200 -3.71 -14.48 12.00
C LEU A 200 -3.53 -15.53 13.12
N ASP A 201 -2.68 -15.24 14.11
CA ASP A 201 -2.15 -16.24 15.04
C ASP A 201 -3.14 -16.67 16.16
N ASP A 202 -4.39 -16.19 16.18
CA ASP A 202 -5.39 -16.52 17.22
C ASP A 202 -6.79 -16.94 16.71
N ASP A 203 -7.02 -17.05 15.39
CA ASP A 203 -8.33 -17.46 14.86
C ASP A 203 -8.46 -19.00 14.74
N ASP A 204 -8.63 -19.65 15.90
CA ASP A 204 -9.21 -21.01 16.03
C ASP A 204 -10.75 -20.98 15.81
N SER A 205 -11.31 -19.87 15.34
CA SER A 205 -12.75 -19.66 15.21
C SER A 205 -13.27 -20.16 13.85
N ASP A 206 -14.20 -21.10 13.90
CA ASP A 206 -14.87 -21.67 12.75
C ASP A 206 -15.61 -20.60 11.92
N ASP A 207 -15.19 -20.41 10.66
CA ASP A 207 -15.98 -19.97 9.49
C ASP A 207 -16.60 -18.54 9.47
N TYR A 208 -16.39 -17.68 10.49
CA TYR A 208 -17.03 -16.35 10.57
C TYR A 208 -16.11 -15.12 10.69
N GLY A 209 -14.78 -15.30 10.62
CA GLY A 209 -13.82 -14.19 10.66
C GLY A 209 -13.68 -13.41 9.33
N PRO A 210 -13.24 -12.14 9.37
CA PRO A 210 -12.99 -11.34 8.18
C PRO A 210 -11.97 -12.02 7.25
N THR A 211 -12.26 -12.09 5.95
CA THR A 211 -11.38 -12.79 5.00
C THR A 211 -10.18 -11.91 4.58
N PRO A 212 -8.93 -12.33 4.82
CA PRO A 212 -7.73 -11.58 4.41
C PRO A 212 -7.71 -11.30 2.90
N LYS A 213 -7.40 -10.05 2.52
CA LYS A 213 -7.33 -9.63 1.11
C LYS A 213 -5.88 -9.37 0.69
N TYR A 214 -5.42 -10.11 -0.30
CA TYR A 214 -4.05 -10.00 -0.81
C TYR A 214 -3.91 -9.19 -2.11
N ALA A 215 -5.03 -8.73 -2.66
CA ALA A 215 -5.08 -7.93 -3.87
C ALA A 215 -6.29 -7.00 -3.85
N PRO A 216 -6.26 -5.90 -4.64
CA PRO A 216 -7.44 -5.10 -4.88
C PRO A 216 -8.58 -5.97 -5.45
N PRO A 217 -9.84 -5.81 -4.99
CA PRO A 217 -10.97 -6.54 -5.54
C PRO A 217 -11.06 -6.40 -7.07
N PRO A 218 -11.37 -7.48 -7.81
CA PRO A 218 -11.55 -7.39 -9.25
C PRO A 218 -12.75 -6.48 -9.59
N LEU A 219 -12.74 -5.88 -10.78
CA LEU A 219 -13.95 -5.21 -11.25
C LEU A 219 -15.05 -6.24 -11.51
N PRO A 220 -16.31 -5.91 -11.20
CA PRO A 220 -17.41 -6.77 -11.57
C PRO A 220 -17.53 -6.86 -13.09
N THR A 221 -17.87 -8.04 -13.55
CA THR A 221 -18.20 -8.33 -14.95
C THR A 221 -19.59 -7.81 -15.29
N ILE A 222 -19.86 -7.63 -16.59
CA ILE A 222 -21.20 -7.22 -17.07
C ILE A 222 -22.28 -8.21 -16.62
N PRO A 223 -22.10 -9.56 -16.73
CA PRO A 223 -23.09 -10.51 -16.23
C PRO A 223 -23.38 -10.36 -14.73
N GLU A 224 -22.36 -10.18 -13.90
CA GLU A 224 -22.53 -9.99 -12.44
C GLU A 224 -23.33 -8.72 -12.12
N LEU A 225 -23.05 -7.62 -12.82
CA LEU A 225 -23.84 -6.38 -12.69
C LEU A 225 -25.30 -6.59 -13.15
N GLN A 226 -25.51 -7.32 -14.25
CA GLN A 226 -26.85 -7.64 -14.74
C GLN A 226 -27.62 -8.52 -13.77
N GLU A 227 -26.98 -9.50 -13.16
CA GLU A 227 -27.58 -10.37 -12.16
C GLU A 227 -27.96 -9.59 -10.89
N ALA A 228 -27.02 -8.83 -10.33
CA ALA A 228 -27.29 -8.00 -9.15
C ALA A 228 -28.41 -6.98 -9.40
N SER A 229 -28.47 -6.38 -10.60
CA SER A 229 -29.56 -5.47 -10.95
C SER A 229 -30.93 -6.14 -11.05
N ARG A 230 -31.01 -7.40 -11.54
CA ARG A 230 -32.27 -8.16 -11.59
C ARG A 230 -32.78 -8.50 -10.18
N ASN A 231 -31.87 -8.80 -9.27
CA ASN A 231 -32.19 -9.11 -7.88
C ASN A 231 -32.57 -7.85 -7.07
N TYR A 232 -32.24 -6.66 -7.56
CA TYR A 232 -32.49 -5.37 -6.89
C TYR A 232 -33.95 -4.89 -6.94
N ALA A 233 -34.80 -5.48 -7.79
CA ALA A 233 -36.22 -5.08 -7.92
C ALA A 233 -37.09 -5.35 -6.67
N ARG A 234 -36.52 -5.87 -5.57
CA ARG A 234 -37.24 -6.26 -4.35
C ARG A 234 -37.17 -5.28 -3.18
N TYR A 235 -36.29 -4.27 -3.19
CA TYR A 235 -36.08 -3.38 -2.04
C TYR A 235 -36.17 -1.89 -2.42
N ASP A 236 -36.83 -1.09 -1.58
CA ASP A 236 -37.09 0.34 -1.79
C ASP A 236 -35.79 1.15 -2.05
N ALA A 237 -35.89 2.12 -2.96
CA ALA A 237 -34.80 2.65 -3.78
C ALA A 237 -33.58 3.27 -3.05
N ILE A 238 -32.37 2.86 -3.45
CA ILE A 238 -31.12 3.63 -3.32
C ILE A 238 -30.55 3.87 -4.73
N ALA A 239 -30.30 5.13 -5.07
CA ALA A 239 -29.67 5.49 -6.35
C ALA A 239 -28.14 5.37 -6.24
N VAL A 240 -27.55 4.37 -6.91
CA VAL A 240 -26.09 4.27 -7.09
C VAL A 240 -25.74 4.77 -8.48
N THR A 241 -24.92 5.82 -8.57
CA THR A 241 -24.40 6.30 -9.87
C THR A 241 -23.13 5.52 -10.20
N ILE A 242 -23.24 4.55 -11.11
CA ILE A 242 -22.08 3.85 -11.67
C ILE A 242 -21.69 4.56 -12.97
N ARG A 243 -20.57 5.27 -12.97
CA ARG A 243 -19.95 5.78 -14.22
C ARG A 243 -19.05 4.71 -14.79
N LEU A 244 -19.51 4.06 -15.86
CA LEU A 244 -18.69 3.18 -16.68
C LEU A 244 -17.93 4.05 -17.69
N GLU A 245 -16.63 4.22 -17.51
CA GLU A 245 -15.80 4.83 -18.54
C GLU A 245 -15.49 3.79 -19.62
N THR A 246 -15.97 4.02 -20.84
CA THR A 246 -15.45 3.35 -22.03
C THR A 246 -13.96 3.64 -22.18
N ARG A 247 -13.14 2.60 -22.38
CA ARG A 247 -11.71 2.73 -22.69
C ARG A 247 -11.49 3.78 -23.78
N SER A 248 -10.99 4.94 -23.41
CA SER A 248 -10.46 5.90 -24.37
C SER A 248 -9.10 5.41 -24.85
N LEU A 249 -8.95 5.20 -26.15
CA LEU A 249 -7.68 4.85 -26.81
C LEU A 249 -6.68 6.02 -26.86
N THR A 250 -6.79 7.00 -25.96
CA THR A 250 -5.99 8.22 -26.03
C THR A 250 -5.58 8.64 -24.62
N PRO A 251 -4.27 8.70 -24.32
CA PRO A 251 -3.82 9.18 -23.03
C PRO A 251 -4.12 10.68 -22.93
N THR A 252 -4.92 11.08 -21.95
CA THR A 252 -5.06 12.48 -21.58
C THR A 252 -3.87 12.83 -20.70
N ARG A 253 -2.96 13.66 -21.24
CA ARG A 253 -1.89 14.26 -20.46
C ARG A 253 -2.51 15.23 -19.45
N LEU A 254 -2.19 15.05 -18.17
CA LEU A 254 -2.16 16.11 -17.17
C LEU A 254 -0.73 16.18 -16.63
#